data_AF-D4K1H2-F1
#
_entry.id   AF-D4K1H2-F1
#
_cell.length_a   1.000
_cell.length_b   1.000
_cell.length_c   1.000
_cell.angle_alpha   90.00
_cell.angle_beta   90.00
_cell.angle_gamma   90.00
#
_symmetry.space_group_name_H-M   'P 1'
#
loop_
_entity.id
_entity.type
_entity.pdbx_description
1 polymer ?
#
loop_
_entity_poly.entity_id
_entity_poly.type
_entity_poly.pdbx_seq_one_letter_code
_entity_poly.pdbx_strand_id
1 'polypeptide(L)'
;MAYITKRGSSYSVRYTYEDEHGKSCDKWESFPTKEEAVKRQKQIEHELATGNFLIPSTVTVAEFLMDWLPKQCNKHKWAPKTYQSNLALIQNLIIPYIGEMQMQKLRPGSMGSGASLLIPKKL
;
A
#
# COMPACT_ATOMS: atom_id res chain seq x y z
N MET A 1 -11.85 -19.28 2.96
CA MET A 1 -13.12 -19.30 2.19
C MET A 1 -13.86 -17.98 2.44
N ALA A 2 -14.48 -17.39 1.43
CA ALA A 2 -15.20 -16.12 1.57
C ALA A 2 -16.72 -16.36 1.68
N TYR A 3 -17.44 -15.57 2.49
CA TYR A 3 -18.88 -15.73 2.67
C TYR A 3 -19.60 -14.37 2.70
N ILE A 4 -20.85 -14.35 2.22
CA ILE A 4 -21.67 -13.13 2.16
C ILE A 4 -22.66 -13.13 3.32
N THR A 5 -22.72 -12.00 4.02
CA THR A 5 -23.71 -11.73 5.08
C THR A 5 -24.52 -10.50 4.73
N LYS A 6 -25.84 -10.53 4.90
CA LYS A 6 -26.70 -9.35 4.71
C LYS A 6 -26.88 -8.60 6.02
N ARG A 7 -26.71 -7.27 6.03
CA ARG A 7 -26.95 -6.40 7.20
C ARG A 7 -27.78 -5.19 6.78
N GLY A 8 -29.05 -5.15 7.18
CA GLY A 8 -29.97 -4.09 6.76
C GLY A 8 -30.13 -4.07 5.23
N SER A 9 -29.81 -2.93 4.62
CA SER A 9 -29.85 -2.72 3.16
C SER A 9 -28.56 -3.10 2.43
N SER A 10 -27.49 -3.49 3.13
CA SER A 10 -26.19 -3.79 2.52
C SER A 10 -25.78 -5.26 2.65
N TYR A 11 -24.81 -5.66 1.82
CA TYR A 11 -24.21 -6.98 1.76
C TYR A 11 -22.73 -6.88 2.12
N SER A 12 -22.25 -7.70 3.03
CA SER A 12 -20.83 -7.75 3.41
C SER A 12 -20.21 -9.06 2.97
N VAL A 13 -19.05 -8.98 2.33
CA VAL A 13 -18.19 -10.13 2.00
C VAL A 13 -17.14 -10.26 3.11
N ARG A 14 -17.13 -11.39 3.81
CA ARG A 14 -16.17 -11.71 4.87
C ARG A 14 -15.22 -12.79 4.43
N TYR A 15 -13.94 -12.61 4.71
CA TYR A 15 -12.90 -13.57 4.36
C TYR A 15 -11.70 -13.41 5.29
N THR A 16 -10.92 -14.49 5.37
CA THR A 16 -9.68 -14.55 6.16
C THR A 16 -8.51 -14.67 5.19
N TYR A 17 -7.41 -13.99 5.49
CA TYR A 17 -6.15 -14.02 4.74
C TYR A 17 -4.98 -14.09 5.71
N GLU A 18 -3.81 -14.52 5.24
CA GLU A 18 -2.57 -14.43 6.03
C GLU A 18 -1.86 -13.11 5.72
N ASP A 19 -1.40 -12.42 6.76
CA ASP A 19 -0.61 -11.20 6.60
C ASP A 19 0.86 -11.50 6.22
N GLU A 20 1.65 -10.44 6.03
CA GLU A 20 3.08 -10.53 5.68
C GLU A 20 3.92 -11.28 6.74
N HIS A 21 3.40 -11.49 7.96
CA HIS A 21 4.05 -12.19 9.06
C HIS A 21 3.48 -13.61 9.28
N GLY A 22 2.60 -14.09 8.39
CA GLY A 22 1.95 -15.39 8.49
C GLY A 22 0.82 -15.44 9.53
N LYS A 23 0.34 -14.30 10.01
CA LYS A 23 -0.78 -14.22 10.96
C LYS A 23 -2.10 -14.18 10.20
N SER A 24 -3.03 -15.04 10.62
CA SER A 24 -4.39 -15.06 10.08
C SER A 24 -5.17 -13.80 10.50
N CYS A 25 -5.70 -13.08 9.52
CA CYS A 25 -6.41 -11.82 9.67
C CYS A 25 -7.79 -11.89 9.01
N ASP A 26 -8.82 -11.41 9.72
CA ASP A 26 -10.18 -11.30 9.19
C ASP A 26 -10.41 -9.94 8.53
N LYS A 27 -11.12 -9.94 7.40
CA LYS A 27 -11.53 -8.73 6.70
C LYS A 27 -12.97 -8.81 6.23
N TRP A 28 -13.62 -7.65 6.18
CA TRP A 28 -14.94 -7.50 5.60
C TRP A 28 -14.99 -6.29 4.67
N GLU A 29 -15.68 -6.46 3.53
CA GLU A 29 -15.98 -5.41 2.57
C GLU A 29 -17.49 -5.30 2.43
N SER A 30 -18.05 -4.08 2.39
CA SER A 30 -19.50 -3.85 2.32
C SER A 30 -19.90 -3.27 0.96
N PHE A 31 -20.99 -3.78 0.41
CA PHE A 31 -21.54 -3.46 -0.90
C PHE A 31 -23.04 -3.14 -0.81
N PRO A 32 -23.57 -2.22 -1.62
CA PRO A 32 -24.99 -1.90 -1.68
C PRO A 32 -25.83 -3.04 -2.30
N THR A 33 -25.30 -3.78 -3.28
CA THR A 33 -26.05 -4.81 -4.01
C THR A 33 -25.52 -6.22 -3.77
N LYS A 34 -26.42 -7.22 -3.88
CA LYS A 34 -26.04 -8.63 -3.76
C LYS A 34 -25.11 -9.06 -4.89
N GLU A 35 -25.35 -8.56 -6.10
CA GLU A 35 -24.59 -8.89 -7.29
C GLU A 35 -23.14 -8.44 -7.18
N GLU A 36 -22.89 -7.22 -6.68
CA GLU A 36 -21.55 -6.73 -6.38
C GLU A 36 -20.83 -7.58 -5.33
N ALA A 37 -21.53 -7.93 -4.24
CA ALA A 37 -20.98 -8.79 -3.19
C ALA A 37 -20.61 -10.18 -3.72
N VAL A 38 -21.44 -10.79 -4.57
CA VAL A 38 -21.16 -12.10 -5.22
C VAL A 38 -19.99 -12.00 -6.18
N LYS A 39 -19.91 -10.94 -6.98
CA LYS A 39 -18.78 -10.71 -7.89
C LYS A 39 -17.47 -10.61 -7.11
N ARG A 40 -17.46 -9.84 -6.01
CA ARG A 40 -16.28 -9.68 -5.15
C ARG A 40 -15.92 -10.97 -4.42
N GLN A 41 -16.90 -11.73 -3.91
CA GLN A 41 -16.67 -13.03 -3.26
C GLN A 41 -15.91 -13.98 -4.21
N LYS A 42 -16.40 -14.15 -5.43
CA LYS A 42 -15.75 -15.01 -6.45
C LYS A 42 -14.34 -14.54 -6.77
N GLN A 43 -14.14 -13.22 -6.86
CA GLN A 43 -12.83 -12.65 -7.09
C GLN A 43 -11.86 -12.97 -5.95
N ILE A 44 -12.27 -12.80 -4.69
CA ILE A 44 -11.44 -13.11 -3.52
C ILE A 44 -11.11 -14.61 -3.46
N GLU A 45 -12.08 -15.48 -3.72
CA GLU A 45 -11.84 -16.93 -3.74
C GLU A 45 -10.83 -17.31 -4.82
N HIS A 46 -10.92 -16.72 -6.01
CA HIS A 46 -9.94 -16.92 -7.07
C HIS A 46 -8.57 -16.38 -6.68
N GLU A 47 -8.48 -15.16 -6.14
CA GLU A 47 -7.25 -14.52 -5.67
C GLU A 47 -6.56 -15.37 -4.58
N LEU A 48 -7.32 -15.89 -3.62
CA LEU A 48 -6.82 -16.78 -2.57
C LEU A 48 -6.36 -18.13 -3.13
N ALA A 49 -7.12 -18.73 -4.04
CA ALA A 49 -6.77 -20.02 -4.65
C ALA A 49 -5.53 -19.96 -5.55
N THR A 50 -5.33 -18.83 -6.24
CA THR A 50 -4.18 -18.61 -7.12
C THR A 50 -2.95 -18.06 -6.39
N GLY A 51 -3.07 -17.69 -5.11
CA GLY A 51 -2.00 -17.02 -4.37
C GLY A 51 -1.74 -15.57 -4.81
N ASN A 52 -2.60 -15.00 -5.65
CA ASN A 52 -2.51 -13.62 -6.12
C ASN A 52 -3.23 -12.61 -5.21
N PHE A 53 -3.75 -13.05 -4.05
CA PHE A 53 -4.41 -12.16 -3.11
C PHE A 53 -3.44 -11.10 -2.60
N LEU A 54 -3.73 -9.84 -2.93
CA LEU A 54 -2.94 -8.70 -2.50
C LEU A 54 -3.18 -8.48 -1.00
N ILE A 55 -2.27 -9.00 -0.19
CA ILE A 55 -2.27 -8.86 1.27
C ILE A 55 -2.29 -7.37 1.59
N PRO A 56 -3.30 -6.84 2.29
CA PRO A 56 -3.32 -5.46 2.76
C PRO A 56 -2.08 -5.18 3.62
N SER A 57 -1.17 -4.38 3.07
CA SER A 57 0.06 -3.99 3.74
C SER A 57 -0.13 -2.64 4.42
N THR A 58 0.34 -2.55 5.66
CA THR A 58 0.40 -1.28 6.39
C THR A 58 1.73 -0.56 6.19
N VAL A 59 2.66 -1.16 5.43
CA VAL A 59 3.97 -0.60 5.14
C VAL A 59 3.81 0.78 4.50
N THR A 60 4.39 1.76 5.18
CA THR A 60 4.41 3.15 4.77
C THR A 60 5.56 3.41 3.78
N VAL A 61 5.48 4.53 3.06
CA VAL A 61 6.57 4.99 2.18
C VAL A 61 7.87 5.16 2.95
N ALA A 62 7.81 5.71 4.16
CA ALA A 62 8.99 5.92 4.99
C ALA A 62 9.66 4.60 5.36
N GLU A 63 8.89 3.63 5.87
CA GLU A 63 9.40 2.30 6.23
C GLU A 63 10.02 1.60 5.02
N PHE A 64 9.32 1.61 3.87
CA PHE A 64 9.83 1.02 2.64
C PHE A 64 11.15 1.65 2.20
N LEU A 65 11.22 2.99 2.13
CA LEU A 65 12.42 3.69 1.65
C LEU A 65 13.61 3.49 2.59
N MET A 66 13.38 3.48 3.90
CA MET A 66 14.45 3.29 4.88
C MET A 66 15.00 1.86 4.89
N ASP A 67 14.18 0.86 4.58
CA ASP A 67 14.62 -0.53 4.39
C ASP A 67 15.26 -0.77 3.01
N TRP A 68 14.72 -0.15 1.96
CA TRP A 68 15.19 -0.31 0.58
C TRP A 68 16.52 0.38 0.30
N LEU A 69 16.69 1.62 0.78
CA LEU A 69 17.84 2.46 0.42
C LEU A 69 19.20 1.80 0.77
N PRO A 70 19.41 1.21 1.97
CA PRO A 70 20.66 0.52 2.29
C PRO A 70 20.90 -0.71 1.39
N LYS A 71 19.85 -1.47 1.08
CA LYS A 71 19.93 -2.65 0.21
C LYS A 71 20.34 -2.25 -1.20
N GLN A 72 19.75 -1.17 -1.72
CA GLN A 72 20.07 -0.65 -3.04
C GLN A 72 21.49 -0.08 -3.11
N CYS A 73 21.90 0.67 -2.07
CA CYS A 73 23.25 1.19 -1.93
C CYS A 73 24.29 0.06 -1.97
N ASN A 74 24.06 -1.03 -1.21
CA ASN A 74 24.97 -2.17 -1.17
C ASN A 74 25.01 -2.90 -2.53
N LYS A 75 23.84 -3.19 -3.12
CA LYS A 75 23.72 -3.85 -4.42
C LYS A 75 24.50 -3.13 -5.53
N HIS A 76 24.44 -1.81 -5.55
CA HIS A 76 25.09 -0.99 -6.58
C HIS A 76 26.41 -0.36 -6.13
N LYS A 77 26.93 -0.76 -4.95
CA LYS A 77 28.21 -0.30 -4.39
C LYS A 77 28.37 1.22 -4.44
N TRP A 78 27.36 1.96 -3.97
CA TRP A 78 27.43 3.42 -3.98
C TRP A 78 28.57 3.94 -3.11
N ALA A 79 29.18 5.04 -3.54
CA ALA A 79 30.09 5.78 -2.69
C ALA A 79 29.33 6.32 -1.44
N PRO A 80 29.99 6.43 -0.27
CA PRO A 80 29.35 6.91 0.95
C PRO A 80 28.64 8.26 0.79
N LYS A 81 29.25 9.18 0.02
CA LYS A 81 28.67 10.50 -0.27
C LYS A 81 27.36 10.42 -1.06
N THR A 82 27.24 9.46 -1.98
CA THR A 82 26.02 9.23 -2.75
C THR A 82 24.91 8.71 -1.86
N TYR A 83 25.21 7.76 -0.97
CA TYR A 83 24.24 7.26 0.01
C TYR A 83 23.75 8.38 0.93
N GLN A 84 24.66 9.16 1.52
CA GLN A 84 24.32 10.28 2.41
C GLN A 84 23.44 11.33 1.72
N SER A 85 23.78 11.70 0.46
CA SER A 85 22.98 12.64 -0.31
C SER A 85 21.55 12.12 -0.57
N ASN A 86 21.41 10.86 -1.01
CA ASN A 86 20.10 10.27 -1.24
C ASN A 86 19.28 10.12 0.04
N LEU A 87 19.91 9.73 1.15
CA LEU A 87 19.27 9.65 2.46
C LEU A 87 18.72 11.02 2.87
N ALA A 88 19.50 12.09 2.71
CA ALA A 88 19.07 13.45 3.01
C ALA A 88 17.89 13.89 2.12
N LEU A 89 17.90 13.55 0.83
CA LEU A 89 16.77 13.87 -0.05
C LEU A 89 15.49 13.14 0.38
N ILE A 90 15.58 11.85 0.71
CA ILE A 90 14.45 11.06 1.18
C ILE A 90 13.89 11.65 2.48
N GLN A 91 14.75 11.91 3.46
CA GLN A 91 14.34 12.39 4.78
C GLN A 91 13.74 13.79 4.75
N ASN A 92 14.24 14.69 3.90
CA ASN A 92 13.81 16.09 3.90
C ASN A 92 12.75 16.42 2.85
N LEU A 93 12.68 15.67 1.74
CA LEU A 93 11.81 16.01 0.61
C LEU A 93 10.70 15.00 0.35
N ILE A 94 10.83 13.76 0.83
CA ILE A 94 9.84 12.70 0.54
C ILE A 94 9.06 12.36 1.81
N ILE A 95 9.76 11.96 2.87
CA ILE A 95 9.15 11.51 4.13
C ILE A 95 8.17 12.55 4.70
N PRO A 96 8.47 13.87 4.75
CA PRO A 96 7.54 14.84 5.34
C PRO A 96 6.20 14.98 4.62
N TYR A 97 6.12 14.61 3.34
CA TYR A 97 4.94 14.82 2.51
C TYR A 97 4.13 13.55 2.30
N ILE A 98 4.80 12.42 2.09
CA ILE A 98 4.15 11.14 1.77
C ILE A 98 4.64 9.99 2.63
N GLY A 99 5.54 10.23 3.58
CA GLY A 99 6.19 9.20 4.38
C GLY A 99 5.21 8.31 5.15
N GLU A 100 4.14 8.89 5.69
CA GLU A 100 3.09 8.17 6.43
C GLU A 100 2.07 7.46 5.53
N MET A 101 2.11 7.68 4.21
CA MET A 101 1.17 7.04 3.30
C MET A 101 1.53 5.56 3.13
N GLN A 102 0.52 4.69 3.20
CA GLN A 102 0.69 3.27 2.92
C GLN A 102 0.99 3.05 1.43
N MET A 103 1.99 2.24 1.12
CA MET A 103 2.46 1.98 -0.25
C MET A 103 1.33 1.54 -1.18
N GLN A 104 0.44 0.66 -0.70
CA GLN A 104 -0.69 0.14 -1.47
C GLN A 104 -1.81 1.16 -1.70
N LYS A 105 -1.81 2.29 -0.99
CA LYS A 105 -2.78 3.39 -1.15
C LYS A 105 -2.26 4.50 -2.05
N LEU A 106 -0.98 4.46 -2.46
CA LEU A 106 -0.43 5.42 -3.41
C LEU A 106 -1.11 5.26 -4.77
N ARG A 107 -1.67 6.35 -5.28
CA ARG A 107 -2.22 6.42 -6.64
C ARG A 107 -1.39 7.42 -7.45
N PRO A 108 -1.25 7.24 -8.77
CA PRO A 108 -0.54 8.20 -9.60
C PRO A 108 -1.02 9.66 -9.42
N GLY A 109 -2.33 9.86 -9.20
CA GLY A 109 -2.92 11.17 -8.93
C GLY A 109 -2.61 11.77 -7.55
N SER A 110 -2.25 10.97 -6.53
CA SER A 110 -1.89 11.50 -5.20
C SER A 110 -0.47 12.07 -5.16
N MET A 111 0.38 11.77 -6.15
CA MET A 111 1.70 12.39 -6.30
C MET A 111 1.64 13.80 -6.93
N GLY A 112 0.52 14.17 -7.57
CA GLY A 112 0.36 15.46 -8.25
C GLY A 112 0.34 16.68 -7.34
N SER A 113 0.06 16.52 -6.04
CA SER A 113 0.02 17.64 -5.08
C SER A 113 1.39 17.96 -4.47
N GLY A 114 2.30 16.99 -4.38
CA GLY A 114 3.65 17.20 -3.83
C GLY A 114 4.61 17.88 -4.79
N ALA A 115 4.51 17.59 -6.09
CA ALA A 115 5.38 18.19 -7.11
C ALA A 115 5.12 19.69 -7.32
N SER A 116 3.89 20.17 -7.06
CA SER A 116 3.54 21.59 -7.18
C SER A 116 4.16 22.48 -6.09
N LEU A 117 4.60 21.90 -4.96
CA LEU A 117 5.32 22.63 -3.91
C LEU A 117 6.83 22.75 -4.16
N LEU A 118 7.38 22.00 -5.13
CA LEU A 118 8.81 22.02 -5.45
C LEU A 118 9.20 23.08 -6.49
N ILE A 119 8.26 23.92 -6.92
CA ILE A 119 8.59 25.14 -7.66
C ILE A 119 8.77 26.25 -6.61
N PRO A 120 10.00 26.67 -6.26
CA PRO A 120 10.16 27.90 -5.52
C PRO A 120 9.54 29.00 -6.39
N LYS A 121 8.50 29.66 -5.87
CA LYS A 121 8.05 30.94 -6.41
C LYS A 121 9.23 31.89 -6.33
N LYS A 122 10.01 31.98 -7.41
CA LYS A 122 10.94 33.09 -7.63
C LYS A 122 10.09 34.35 -7.72
N LEU A 123 10.19 35.20 -6.71
CA LEU A 123 10.06 36.65 -6.86
C LEU A 123 11.35 37.20 -7.47
#